data_AF-A0A3D0KL71-F1
#
_entry.id   AF-A0A3D0KL71-F1
#
_cell.length_a   1.000
_cell.length_b   1.000
_cell.length_c   1.000
_cell.angle_alpha   90.00
_cell.angle_beta   90.00
_cell.angle_gamma   90.00
#
_symmetry.space_group_name_H-M   'P 1'
#
loop_
_entity.id
_entity.type
_entity.pdbx_description
1 polymer ?
#
loop_
_entity_poly.entity_id
_entity_poly.type
_entity_poly.pdbx_seq_one_letter_code
_entity_poly.pdbx_strand_id
1 'polypeptide(L)'
;DEITALYNGCTVEFAVEPDTFYITISVSGTDPQKCANVANQIADTCQKVYHDGFSYGQIGTIRTAKEPGSPVSPNKTQNALFGAAIGLILSSVIVILLDLIDTTIKSDDDIAEIYKIPVFAEIPDFESQGR
;
A
#
# COMPACT_ATOMS: atom_id res chain seq x y z
N ASP A 1 -16.23 -16.55 28.61
CA ASP A 1 -16.04 -15.12 28.31
C ASP A 1 -16.60 -14.76 26.95
N GLU A 2 -17.87 -14.33 26.91
CA GLU A 2 -18.59 -13.93 25.67
C GLU A 2 -17.90 -12.78 24.92
N ILE A 3 -17.14 -11.95 25.65
CA ILE A 3 -16.42 -10.79 25.14
C ILE A 3 -15.30 -11.21 24.16
N THR A 4 -14.54 -12.27 24.47
CA THR A 4 -13.44 -12.76 23.61
C THR A 4 -13.96 -13.40 22.31
N ALA A 5 -15.17 -13.95 22.33
CA ALA A 5 -15.81 -14.55 21.14
C ALA A 5 -16.27 -13.49 20.11
N LEU A 6 -16.67 -12.30 20.59
CA LEU A 6 -17.07 -11.17 19.75
C LEU A 6 -15.87 -10.56 18.99
N TYR A 7 -14.68 -10.54 19.61
CA TYR A 7 -13.45 -10.04 19.00
C TYR A 7 -12.75 -10.99 18.05
N ASN A 8 -13.26 -12.21 17.86
CA ASN A 8 -12.59 -13.18 17.01
C ASN A 8 -12.57 -12.67 15.55
N GLY A 9 -11.38 -12.26 15.09
CA GLY A 9 -11.15 -11.64 13.79
C GLY A 9 -11.24 -10.10 13.74
N CYS A 10 -11.32 -9.41 14.88
CA CYS A 10 -11.31 -7.95 14.97
C CYS A 10 -10.20 -7.45 15.91
N THR A 11 -9.39 -6.51 15.46
CA THR A 11 -8.39 -5.80 16.25
C THR A 11 -9.02 -4.52 16.80
N VAL A 12 -8.93 -4.34 18.12
CA VAL A 12 -9.43 -3.14 18.81
C VAL A 12 -8.26 -2.29 19.28
N GLU A 13 -8.33 -1.00 19.00
CA GLU A 13 -7.33 -0.01 19.40
C GLU A 13 -8.03 1.16 20.09
N PHE A 14 -7.43 1.66 21.17
CA PHE A 14 -7.91 2.81 21.91
C PHE A 14 -6.90 3.94 21.77
N ALA A 15 -7.36 5.09 21.29
CA ALA A 15 -6.55 6.30 21.20
C ALA A 15 -7.16 7.39 22.07
N VAL A 16 -6.31 8.05 22.87
CA VAL A 16 -6.69 9.20 23.70
C VAL A 16 -5.94 10.40 23.15
N GLU A 17 -6.69 11.41 22.69
CA GLU A 17 -6.11 12.62 22.14
C GLU A 17 -5.70 13.55 23.30
N PRO A 18 -4.41 13.92 23.42
CA PRO A 18 -3.92 14.81 24.47
C PRO A 18 -4.72 16.11 24.52
N ASP A 19 -4.90 16.66 25.72
CA ASP A 19 -5.63 17.91 25.95
C ASP A 19 -7.12 17.91 25.57
N THR A 20 -7.69 16.74 25.25
CA THR A 20 -9.13 16.56 25.02
C THR A 20 -9.71 15.49 25.93
N PHE A 21 -11.05 15.48 26.06
CA PHE A 21 -11.79 14.41 26.72
C PHE A 21 -12.32 13.37 25.73
N TYR A 22 -11.65 13.20 24.58
CA TYR A 22 -12.07 12.28 23.55
C TYR A 22 -11.31 10.96 23.63
N ILE A 23 -12.08 9.88 23.71
CA ILE A 23 -11.60 8.52 23.62
C ILE A 23 -12.08 7.98 22.26
N THR A 24 -11.12 7.64 21.41
CA THR A 24 -11.39 7.04 20.10
C THR A 24 -11.25 5.54 20.21
N ILE A 25 -12.30 4.82 19.83
CA ILE A 25 -12.33 3.36 19.78
C ILE A 25 -12.30 2.96 18.30
N SER A 26 -11.20 2.34 17.89
CA SER A 26 -11.00 1.88 16.51
C SER A 26 -11.08 0.36 16.47
N VAL A 27 -11.96 -0.17 15.61
CA VAL A 27 -12.11 -1.62 15.41
C VAL A 27 -11.87 -1.93 13.94
N SER A 28 -10.89 -2.80 13.69
CA SER A 28 -10.49 -3.22 12.34
C SER A 28 -10.64 -4.72 12.17
N GLY A 29 -11.20 -5.18 11.06
CA GLY A 29 -11.42 -6.61 10.81
C GLY A 29 -11.89 -6.89 9.39
N THR A 30 -12.15 -8.16 9.11
CA THR A 30 -12.58 -8.63 7.79
C THR A 30 -14.05 -8.31 7.48
N ASP A 31 -14.90 -8.33 8.50
CA ASP A 31 -16.33 -8.05 8.38
C ASP A 31 -16.65 -6.62 8.87
N PRO A 32 -17.04 -5.70 7.96
CA PRO A 32 -17.29 -4.30 8.30
C PRO A 32 -18.51 -4.12 9.22
N GLN A 33 -19.54 -4.97 9.07
CA GLN A 33 -20.75 -4.91 9.88
C GLN A 33 -20.47 -5.41 11.30
N LYS A 34 -19.71 -6.50 11.42
CA LYS A 34 -19.25 -7.01 12.72
C LYS A 34 -18.40 -5.98 13.46
N CYS A 35 -17.45 -5.33 12.77
CA CYS A 35 -16.60 -4.31 13.38
C CYS A 35 -17.39 -3.11 13.91
N ALA A 36 -18.37 -2.61 13.14
CA ALA A 36 -19.22 -1.51 13.57
C ALA A 36 -20.05 -1.87 14.80
N ASN A 37 -20.64 -3.07 14.82
CA ASN A 37 -21.42 -3.55 15.96
C ASN A 37 -20.56 -3.68 17.22
N VAL A 38 -19.34 -4.23 17.09
CA VAL A 38 -18.40 -4.37 18.20
C VAL A 38 -18.00 -2.99 18.76
N ALA A 39 -17.65 -2.03 17.90
CA ALA A 39 -17.30 -0.67 18.34
C ALA A 39 -18.44 0.00 19.12
N ASN A 40 -19.68 -0.14 18.65
CA ASN A 40 -20.85 0.43 19.32
C ASN A 40 -21.12 -0.25 20.67
N GLN A 41 -21.00 -1.58 20.74
CA GLN A 41 -21.18 -2.32 22.00
C GLN A 41 -20.13 -1.96 23.05
N ILE A 42 -18.87 -1.72 22.62
CA ILE A 42 -17.83 -1.23 23.53
C ILE A 42 -18.22 0.15 24.06
N ALA A 43 -18.66 1.08 23.19
CA ALA A 43 -19.08 2.41 23.61
C ALA A 43 -20.22 2.38 24.63
N ASP A 44 -21.26 1.56 24.38
CA ASP A 44 -22.39 1.39 25.30
C ASP A 44 -21.97 0.79 26.64
N THR A 45 -21.06 -0.19 26.62
CA THR A 45 -20.55 -0.83 27.85
C THR A 45 -19.66 0.13 28.63
N CYS A 46 -18.88 0.96 27.95
CA CYS A 46 -18.04 1.98 28.56
C CYS A 46 -18.90 3.00 29.34
N GLN A 47 -20.04 3.40 28.78
CA GLN A 47 -20.99 4.25 29.49
C GLN A 47 -21.54 3.59 30.76
N LYS A 48 -21.92 2.30 30.71
CA LYS A 48 -22.40 1.57 31.88
C LYS A 48 -21.34 1.46 32.98
N VAL A 49 -20.11 1.07 32.62
CA VAL A 49 -18.99 0.97 33.56
C VAL A 49 -18.65 2.32 34.18
N TYR A 50 -18.76 3.40 33.41
CA TYR A 50 -18.55 4.75 33.94
C TYR A 50 -19.62 5.14 34.97
N HIS A 51 -20.90 4.87 34.69
CA HIS A 51 -21.98 5.16 35.64
C HIS A 51 -21.90 4.31 36.92
N ASP A 52 -21.44 3.07 36.83
CA ASP A 52 -21.25 2.20 38.00
C ASP A 52 -20.02 2.61 38.83
N GLY A 53 -18.95 3.07 38.17
CA GLY A 53 -17.69 3.44 38.82
C GLY A 53 -17.61 4.89 39.31
N PHE A 54 -18.37 5.81 38.74
CA PHE A 54 -18.32 7.24 39.04
C PHE A 54 -19.71 7.80 39.37
N SER A 55 -19.87 8.36 40.56
CA SER A 55 -21.15 8.91 41.04
C SER A 55 -21.52 10.27 40.43
N TYR A 56 -20.58 10.93 39.73
CA TYR A 56 -20.75 12.27 39.17
C TYR A 56 -20.01 12.34 37.82
N GLY A 57 -20.60 13.03 36.84
CA GLY A 57 -20.06 13.17 35.49
C GLY A 57 -20.95 12.50 34.43
N GLN A 58 -20.90 13.01 33.21
CA GLN A 58 -21.65 12.46 32.06
C GLN A 58 -20.65 12.09 30.97
N ILE A 59 -20.63 10.80 30.63
CA ILE A 59 -19.98 10.31 29.41
C ILE A 59 -21.06 10.13 28.33
N GLY A 60 -20.73 10.50 27.09
CA GLY A 60 -21.66 10.39 25.98
C GLY A 60 -20.93 9.98 24.71
N THR A 61 -21.57 9.13 23.91
CA THR A 61 -21.07 8.74 22.61
C THR A 61 -21.26 9.90 21.63
N ILE A 62 -20.15 10.49 21.16
CA ILE A 62 -20.17 11.60 20.21
C ILE A 62 -20.44 11.10 18.78
N ARG A 63 -19.90 9.91 18.45
CA ARG A 63 -20.06 9.28 17.14
C ARG A 63 -20.28 7.78 17.31
N THR A 64 -21.36 7.28 16.71
CA THR A 64 -21.64 5.86 16.57
C THR A 64 -20.89 5.32 15.34
N ALA A 65 -20.31 4.12 15.47
CA ALA A 65 -19.68 3.44 14.35
C ALA A 65 -20.74 2.99 13.34
N LYS A 66 -20.56 3.38 12.07
CA LYS A 66 -21.38 2.93 10.94
C LYS A 66 -20.55 2.00 10.07
N GLU A 67 -21.21 1.06 9.40
CA GLU A 67 -20.58 0.21 8.40
C GLU A 67 -19.86 1.05 7.34
N PRO A 68 -18.54 0.85 7.14
CA PRO A 68 -17.81 1.53 6.08
C PRO A 68 -18.24 1.00 4.70
N GLY A 69 -18.65 1.90 3.80
CA GLY A 69 -19.06 1.55 2.43
C GLY A 69 -17.91 1.14 1.50
N SER A 70 -16.66 1.28 1.94
CA SER A 70 -15.46 0.85 1.22
C SER A 70 -14.36 0.45 2.20
N PRO A 71 -13.46 -0.49 1.83
CA PRO A 71 -12.33 -0.87 2.68
C PRO A 71 -11.45 0.35 2.97
N VAL A 72 -11.17 0.60 4.25
CA VAL A 72 -10.29 1.70 4.70
C VAL A 72 -8.83 1.41 4.36
N SER A 73 -8.48 0.14 4.18
CA SER A 73 -7.16 -0.31 3.75
C SER A 73 -7.25 -1.68 3.07
N PRO A 74 -6.27 -2.06 2.21
CA PRO A 74 -5.22 -1.21 1.63
C PRO A 74 -5.71 -0.40 0.42
N ASN A 75 -5.14 0.79 0.22
CA ASN A 75 -5.37 1.61 -0.96
C ASN A 75 -4.74 0.96 -2.21
N LYS A 76 -5.49 0.06 -2.86
CA LYS A 76 -5.03 -0.71 -4.03
C LYS A 76 -4.44 0.19 -5.12
N THR A 77 -5.06 1.34 -5.38
CA THR A 77 -4.61 2.30 -6.40
C THR A 77 -3.24 2.91 -6.07
N GLN A 78 -3.01 3.29 -4.82
CA GLN A 78 -1.73 3.86 -4.39
C GLN A 78 -0.63 2.80 -4.45
N ASN A 79 -0.89 1.60 -3.94
CA ASN A 79 0.09 0.51 -3.96
C ASN A 79 0.43 0.07 -5.39
N ALA A 80 -0.55 0.03 -6.29
CA ALA A 80 -0.32 -0.27 -7.70
C ALA A 80 0.54 0.81 -8.39
N LEU A 81 0.31 2.09 -8.08
CA LEU A 81 1.10 3.19 -8.63
C LEU A 81 2.56 3.13 -8.16
N PHE A 82 2.79 2.87 -6.86
CA PHE A 82 4.14 2.66 -6.33
C PHE A 82 4.81 1.42 -6.96
N GLY A 83 4.07 0.32 -7.13
CA GLY A 83 4.57 -0.88 -7.80
C GLY A 83 4.98 -0.61 -9.26
N ALA A 84 4.16 0.13 -10.01
CA ALA A 84 4.46 0.50 -11.39
C ALA A 84 5.70 1.41 -11.50
N ALA A 85 5.81 2.40 -10.61
CA ALA A 85 6.96 3.31 -10.58
C ALA A 85 8.27 2.56 -10.29
N ILE A 86 8.26 1.68 -9.27
CA ILE A 86 9.43 0.87 -8.92
C ILE A 86 9.76 -0.11 -10.05
N GLY A 87 8.75 -0.76 -10.65
CA GLY A 87 8.93 -1.68 -11.76
C GLY A 87 9.58 -1.04 -12.98
N LEU A 88 9.21 0.20 -13.31
CA LEU A 88 9.79 0.94 -14.44
C LEU A 88 11.27 1.22 -14.19
N ILE A 89 11.63 1.72 -13.00
CA ILE A 89 13.02 1.97 -12.63
C ILE A 89 13.84 0.68 -12.70
N LEU A 90 13.31 -0.42 -12.15
CA LEU A 90 13.98 -1.71 -12.16
C LEU A 90 14.19 -2.24 -13.59
N SER A 91 13.18 -2.08 -14.46
CA SER A 91 13.26 -2.52 -15.85
C SER A 91 14.35 -1.79 -16.62
N SER A 92 14.50 -0.47 -16.42
CA SER A 92 15.56 0.31 -17.06
C SER A 92 16.95 -0.17 -16.64
N VAL A 93 17.14 -0.47 -15.34
CA VAL A 93 18.41 -1.00 -14.83
C VAL A 93 18.70 -2.38 -15.44
N ILE A 94 17.70 -3.25 -15.54
CA ILE A 94 17.85 -4.58 -16.13
C ILE A 94 18.21 -4.46 -17.61
N VAL A 95 17.56 -3.58 -18.38
CA VAL A 95 17.85 -3.37 -19.80
C VAL A 95 19.30 -2.93 -19.99
N ILE A 96 19.78 -1.97 -19.21
CA ILE A 96 21.18 -1.51 -19.29
C ILE A 96 22.15 -2.65 -18.93
N LEU A 97 21.83 -3.45 -17.91
CA LEU A 97 22.68 -4.56 -17.51
C LEU A 97 22.71 -5.68 -18.58
N LEU A 98 21.59 -5.94 -19.25
CA LEU A 98 21.53 -6.85 -20.38
C LEU A 98 22.35 -6.33 -21.56
N ASP A 99 22.28 -5.03 -21.83
CA ASP A 99 23.06 -4.38 -22.91
C ASP A 99 24.56 -4.45 -22.63
N LEU A 100 25.00 -4.23 -21.39
CA LEU A 100 26.41 -4.35 -21.00
C LEU A 100 26.95 -5.79 -21.06
N ILE A 101 26.10 -6.80 -20.87
CA ILE A 101 26.48 -8.21 -20.97
C ILE A 101 26.42 -8.69 -22.43
N ASP A 102 25.66 -8.02 -23.29
CA ASP A 102 25.58 -8.33 -24.71
C ASP A 102 26.89 -7.95 -25.42
N THR A 103 27.69 -8.95 -25.78
CA THR A 103 28.94 -8.77 -26.56
C THR A 103 28.68 -8.69 -28.07
N THR A 104 27.45 -8.40 -28.50
CA THR A 104 27.12 -8.25 -29.92
C THR A 104 27.52 -6.87 -30.42
N ILE A 105 28.50 -6.82 -31.32
CA ILE A 105 28.89 -5.62 -32.07
C ILE A 105 27.72 -5.22 -32.98
N LYS A 106 27.09 -4.07 -32.72
CA LYS A 106 25.96 -3.57 -33.51
C LYS A 106 26.20 -2.18 -34.09
N SER A 107 27.07 -1.39 -33.47
CA SER A 107 27.38 -0.04 -33.92
C SER A 107 28.75 0.04 -34.60
N ASP A 108 28.89 0.96 -35.55
CA ASP A 108 30.16 1.27 -36.21
C ASP A 108 31.24 1.71 -35.19
N ASP A 109 30.79 2.35 -34.09
CA ASP A 109 31.62 2.74 -32.95
C ASP A 109 32.24 1.52 -32.23
N ASP A 110 31.50 0.41 -32.10
CA ASP A 110 32.01 -0.82 -31.47
C ASP A 110 33.18 -1.39 -32.30
N ILE A 111 33.09 -1.31 -33.64
CA ILE A 111 34.12 -1.79 -34.57
C ILE A 111 35.37 -0.89 -34.48
N ALA A 112 35.18 0.42 -34.46
CA ALA A 112 36.25 1.39 -34.34
C ALA A 112 36.98 1.29 -32.99
N GLU A 113 36.26 1.02 -31.90
CA GLU A 113 36.84 0.90 -30.55
C GLU A 113 37.62 -0.41 -30.36
N ILE A 114 37.11 -1.54 -30.88
CA ILE A 114 37.78 -2.85 -30.78
C ILE A 114 39.03 -2.90 -31.67
N TYR A 115 38.92 -2.45 -32.92
CA TYR A 115 40.00 -2.59 -33.90
C TYR A 115 40.91 -1.35 -33.99
N LYS A 116 40.54 -0.22 -33.35
CA LYS A 116 41.27 1.07 -33.36
C LYS A 116 41.56 1.62 -34.75
N ILE A 117 40.73 1.26 -35.74
CA ILE A 117 40.83 1.72 -37.12
C ILE A 117 39.59 2.57 -37.41
N PRO A 118 39.74 3.80 -37.94
CA PRO A 118 38.58 4.58 -38.36
C PRO A 118 37.82 3.87 -39.49
N VAL A 119 36.51 3.82 -39.39
CA VAL A 119 35.63 3.28 -40.45
C VAL A 119 35.59 4.28 -41.60
N PHE A 120 36.04 3.86 -42.79
CA PHE A 120 36.19 4.74 -43.96
C PHE A 120 35.00 4.71 -44.93
N ALA A 121 34.25 3.60 -44.98
CA ALA A 121 33.09 3.45 -45.85
C ALA A 121 32.23 2.26 -45.37
N GLU A 122 30.92 2.42 -45.41
CA GLU A 122 29.93 1.36 -45.21
C GLU A 122 29.51 0.82 -46.59
N ILE A 123 29.45 -0.51 -46.75
CA ILE A 123 28.90 -1.12 -47.96
C ILE A 123 27.45 -1.51 -47.65
N PRO A 124 26.46 -0.76 -48.18
CA PRO A 124 25.06 -1.13 -47.99
C PRO A 124 24.77 -2.46 -48.68
N ASP A 125 24.21 -3.40 -47.92
CA ASP A 125 23.68 -4.65 -48.46
C ASP A 125 22.33 -4.37 -49.12
N PHE A 126 22.31 -4.43 -50.45
CA PHE A 126 21.12 -4.14 -51.25
C PHE A 126 20.14 -5.32 -51.32
N GLU A 127 20.46 -6.50 -50.78
CA GLU A 127 19.51 -7.63 -50.77
C GLU A 127 18.46 -7.53 -49.65
N SER A 128 18.70 -6.76 -48.59
CA SER A 128 17.82 -6.68 -47.41
C SER A 128 16.66 -5.69 -47.54
N GLN A 129 16.70 -4.77 -48.52
CA GLN A 129 15.65 -3.75 -48.74
C GLN A 129 14.44 -4.22 -49.57
N GLY A 130 14.38 -5.51 -49.90
CA GLY A 130 13.31 -6.11 -50.67
C GLY A 130 12.41 -7.03 -49.86
N ARG A 131 11.79 -6.58 -48.75
CA ARG A 131 10.60 -7.21 -48.14
C ARG A 131 9.86 -6.29 -47.18
#